data_AF-A0A818Z3M7-F1
#
_entry.id   AF-A0A818Z3M7-F1
#
_cell.length_a   1.000
_cell.length_b   1.000
_cell.length_c   1.000
_cell.angle_alpha   90.00
_cell.angle_beta   90.00
_cell.angle_gamma   90.00
#
_symmetry.space_group_name_H-M   'P 1'
#
loop_
_entity.id
_entity.type
_entity.pdbx_description
1 polymer ?
#
loop_
_entity_poly.entity_id
_entity_poly.type
_entity_poly.pdbx_seq_one_letter_code
_entity_poly.pdbx_strand_id
1 'polypeptide(L)'
;MTPNLPFIFVISLLACCIEVDISVPSFPDISDYFNISDGLTQMTIAINFLGFCLSSVVYGPLSDCYGRRNVMLISNAIIFVQGFGASTSAVVVFAMIADVYETDKAAKLIGVMNSLITVFMSVAPIAGGFINGLVGFRGNYLVIALVSLISWLILYFKLPETKKIKEFCMHLWRRVSLIVGLVFPKSPLLTTSFMTTYAIGAAITYPIIFAKSLDIFPNIKGTASSSIMATSKYKIKLPKMNIHEYQAKQVLKKYGVPTSHGVVALRADDIDDLLNNFNADLYVVKAQIHAGGRGKAGGVKVVRNKEDAKKIAHNLIGTKLVTHQTGPSGQIVKRIYIESGSDIAKEYYFSIVLDRSTSRITFMASTEGGVDIEEVALHNPEKIIKISVDPAMGIQAFHCRNIAFRLGFSGDQAKQMMKIVESTYNAFVATDASQIEINPLVVTNDGNLLALDAKINFDDNGLFRHPEIAMLRDEDEEDPLETRASKSELSYVRMEGNIGCMVNGAGLAMATMDIIKLYGAAPANFLDVGGGADKERVTEAFKIIMSDTAVKGILVNIFGGIMRCDIIAEGIVAAAKDVKLNVPLVVRSAGTNFELGKKILANSGLEIIVADDLADAAEKIVKAI
;
A
#
# COMPACT_ATOMS: atom_id res chain seq x y z
N MET A 1 -2.48 52.12 -28.84
CA MET A 1 -2.23 50.90 -28.03
C MET A 1 -3.32 49.91 -28.37
N THR A 2 -2.97 48.65 -28.69
CA THR A 2 -3.95 47.58 -28.91
C THR A 2 -4.59 47.19 -27.57
N PRO A 3 -5.89 47.45 -27.34
CA PRO A 3 -6.53 47.28 -26.02
C PRO A 3 -6.52 45.83 -25.50
N ASN A 4 -6.17 44.85 -26.34
CA ASN A 4 -6.18 43.41 -26.00
C ASN A 4 -4.79 42.83 -25.70
N LEU A 5 -3.73 43.65 -25.61
CA LEU A 5 -2.36 43.14 -25.47
C LEU A 5 -2.13 42.31 -24.18
N PRO A 6 -2.64 42.70 -22.99
CA PRO A 6 -2.55 41.87 -21.79
C PRO A 6 -3.17 40.48 -21.94
N PHE A 7 -4.31 40.38 -22.64
CA PHE A 7 -5.00 39.12 -22.88
C PHE A 7 -4.20 38.19 -23.80
N ILE A 8 -3.57 38.75 -24.84
CA ILE A 8 -2.68 38.01 -25.75
C ILE A 8 -1.48 37.45 -24.97
N PHE A 9 -0.92 38.23 -24.06
CA PHE A 9 0.18 37.79 -23.21
C PHE A 9 -0.23 36.65 -22.25
N VAL A 10 -1.43 36.70 -21.67
CA VAL A 10 -1.96 35.63 -20.82
C VAL A 10 -2.11 34.32 -21.59
N ILE A 11 -2.63 34.36 -22.82
CA ILE A 11 -2.76 33.17 -23.67
C ILE A 11 -1.39 32.55 -23.98
N SER A 12 -0.40 33.39 -24.27
CA SER A 12 0.96 32.92 -24.54
C SER A 12 1.61 32.25 -23.33
N LEU A 13 1.37 32.78 -22.13
CA LEU A 13 1.88 32.21 -20.89
C LEU A 13 1.12 30.93 -20.49
N LEU A 14 -0.19 30.86 -20.75
CA LEU A 14 -1.00 29.67 -20.52
C LEU A 14 -0.43 28.46 -21.28
N ALA A 15 -0.11 28.64 -22.56
CA ALA A 15 0.49 27.59 -23.39
C ALA A 15 1.84 27.12 -22.83
N CYS A 16 2.66 28.05 -22.32
CA CYS A 16 3.93 27.75 -21.67
C CYS A 16 3.76 26.96 -20.36
N CYS A 17 2.77 27.29 -19.53
CA CYS A 17 2.56 26.64 -18.23
C CYS A 17 1.98 25.23 -18.37
N ILE A 18 1.04 25.04 -19.30
CA ILE A 18 0.37 23.74 -19.48
C ILE A 18 1.31 22.68 -20.04
N GLU A 19 2.35 23.07 -20.79
CA GLU A 19 3.22 22.16 -21.56
C GLU A 19 3.79 20.99 -20.75
N VAL A 20 4.29 21.24 -19.54
CA VAL A 20 4.90 20.19 -18.70
C VAL A 20 3.87 19.64 -17.71
N ASP A 21 3.17 20.54 -17.02
CA ASP A 21 2.39 20.21 -15.83
C ASP A 21 1.17 19.32 -16.13
N ILE A 22 0.59 19.41 -17.33
CA ILE A 22 -0.55 18.56 -17.72
C ILE A 22 -0.14 17.11 -18.00
N SER A 23 1.13 16.86 -18.29
CA SER A 23 1.65 15.53 -18.65
C SER A 23 2.15 14.74 -17.43
N VAL A 24 2.45 15.41 -16.30
CA VAL A 24 2.95 14.79 -15.07
C VAL A 24 2.11 13.59 -14.60
N PRO A 25 0.76 13.64 -14.60
CA PRO A 25 -0.07 12.51 -14.18
C PRO A 25 0.03 11.28 -15.10
N SER A 26 0.56 11.45 -16.31
CA SER A 26 0.71 10.38 -17.30
C SER A 26 1.98 9.56 -17.15
N PHE A 27 2.84 9.90 -16.19
CA PHE A 27 4.18 9.34 -16.11
C PHE A 27 4.21 7.85 -15.80
N PRO A 28 3.37 7.32 -14.89
CA PRO A 28 3.25 5.88 -14.70
C PRO A 28 2.88 5.17 -16.02
N ASP A 29 1.85 5.65 -16.71
CA ASP A 29 1.37 5.04 -17.96
C ASP A 29 2.42 5.09 -19.09
N ILE A 30 3.23 6.15 -19.15
CA ILE A 30 4.34 6.28 -20.12
C ILE A 30 5.45 5.28 -19.77
N SER A 31 5.79 5.16 -18.48
CA SER A 31 6.76 4.20 -17.95
C SER A 31 6.40 2.78 -18.35
N ASP A 32 5.14 2.41 -18.11
CA ASP A 32 4.57 1.11 -18.43
C ASP A 32 4.52 0.87 -19.95
N TYR A 33 4.06 1.86 -20.72
CA TYR A 33 3.91 1.71 -22.17
C TYR A 33 5.24 1.50 -22.89
N PHE A 34 6.29 2.23 -22.49
CA PHE A 34 7.61 2.14 -23.11
C PHE A 34 8.52 1.10 -22.44
N ASN A 35 8.06 0.47 -21.35
CA ASN A 35 8.85 -0.47 -20.55
C ASN A 35 10.20 0.14 -20.11
N ILE A 36 10.14 1.38 -19.62
CA ILE A 36 11.29 2.13 -19.12
C ILE A 36 11.09 2.43 -17.63
N SER A 37 12.15 2.84 -16.93
CA SER A 37 12.04 3.14 -15.50
C SER A 37 11.33 4.48 -15.26
N ASP A 38 10.64 4.59 -14.12
CA ASP A 38 10.03 5.86 -13.68
C ASP A 38 11.05 6.99 -13.62
N GLY A 39 12.30 6.67 -13.25
CA GLY A 39 13.40 7.62 -13.27
C GLY A 39 13.72 8.15 -14.66
N LEU A 40 13.71 7.30 -15.70
CA LEU A 40 13.93 7.74 -17.08
C LEU A 40 12.76 8.59 -17.59
N THR A 41 11.53 8.22 -17.24
CA THR A 41 10.34 9.03 -17.54
C THR A 41 10.41 10.38 -16.83
N GLN A 42 10.83 10.44 -15.58
CA GLN A 42 11.05 11.69 -14.84
C GLN A 42 12.20 12.55 -15.38
N MET A 43 13.25 11.93 -15.96
CA MET A 43 14.33 12.68 -16.63
C MET A 43 13.82 13.52 -17.80
N THR A 44 12.68 13.19 -18.41
CA THR A 44 12.09 14.01 -19.48
C THR A 44 11.70 15.41 -18.98
N ILE A 45 11.20 15.53 -17.74
CA ILE A 45 10.95 16.83 -17.08
C ILE A 45 12.25 17.59 -16.87
N ALA A 46 13.28 16.91 -16.36
CA ALA A 46 14.57 17.53 -16.12
C ALA A 46 15.21 18.06 -17.41
N ILE A 47 15.13 17.29 -18.50
CA ILE A 47 15.59 17.69 -19.84
C ILE A 47 14.77 18.87 -20.37
N ASN A 48 13.45 18.85 -20.17
CA ASN A 48 12.56 19.96 -20.56
C ASN A 48 12.92 21.25 -19.82
N PHE A 49 13.05 21.22 -18.48
CA PHE A 49 13.45 22.38 -17.68
C PHE A 49 14.88 22.85 -18.01
N LEU A 50 15.79 21.94 -18.33
CA LEU A 50 17.12 22.31 -18.79
C LEU A 50 17.05 23.07 -20.13
N GLY A 51 16.24 22.57 -21.07
CA GLY A 51 15.94 23.25 -22.33
C GLY A 51 15.30 24.63 -22.11
N PHE A 52 14.35 24.74 -21.18
CA PHE A 52 13.71 25.99 -20.79
C PHE A 52 14.74 27.01 -20.27
N CYS A 53 15.60 26.60 -19.34
CA CYS A 53 16.64 27.43 -18.76
C CYS A 53 17.65 27.91 -19.82
N LEU A 54 18.20 27.00 -20.63
CA LEU A 54 19.19 27.35 -21.65
C LEU A 54 18.61 28.29 -22.71
N SER A 55 17.38 28.06 -23.13
CA SER A 55 16.72 28.85 -24.16
C SER A 55 16.28 30.24 -23.66
N SER A 56 15.95 30.38 -22.38
CA SER A 56 15.60 31.68 -21.76
C SER A 56 16.72 32.73 -21.88
N VAL A 57 17.99 32.29 -21.83
CA VAL A 57 19.18 33.15 -21.97
C VAL A 57 19.30 33.72 -23.39
N VAL A 58 18.78 33.00 -24.39
CA VAL A 58 18.98 33.30 -25.82
C VAL A 58 17.85 34.15 -26.38
N TYR A 59 16.60 33.94 -25.94
CA TYR A 59 15.45 34.62 -26.54
C TYR A 59 15.36 36.11 -26.25
N GLY A 60 15.85 36.58 -25.10
CA GLY A 60 15.95 38.01 -24.80
C GLY A 60 16.80 38.73 -25.86
N PRO A 61 18.09 38.38 -26.00
CA PRO A 61 18.97 38.95 -27.02
C PRO A 61 18.48 38.78 -28.46
N LEU A 62 17.95 37.60 -28.81
CA LEU A 62 17.40 37.38 -30.16
C LEU A 62 16.23 38.33 -30.44
N SER A 63 15.35 38.53 -29.47
CA SER A 63 14.19 39.41 -29.62
C SER A 63 14.56 40.90 -29.65
N ASP A 64 15.70 41.31 -29.07
CA ASP A 64 16.25 42.67 -29.24
C ASP A 64 16.77 42.92 -30.66
N CYS A 65 17.36 41.89 -31.30
CA CYS A 65 17.98 41.99 -32.62
C CYS A 65 16.97 41.83 -33.77
N TYR A 66 16.05 40.87 -33.65
CA TYR A 66 15.16 40.49 -34.74
C TYR A 66 13.72 41.02 -34.59
N GLY A 67 13.40 41.59 -33.44
CA GLY A 67 12.06 42.08 -33.08
C GLY A 67 11.29 41.08 -32.20
N ARG A 68 10.42 41.59 -31.31
CA ARG A 68 9.71 40.79 -30.32
C ARG A 68 8.70 39.87 -30.98
N ARG A 69 7.97 40.40 -31.96
CA ARG A 69 6.90 39.66 -32.66
C ARG A 69 7.47 38.45 -33.40
N ASN A 70 8.50 38.66 -34.21
CA ASN A 70 9.06 37.60 -35.06
C ASN A 70 9.67 36.48 -34.23
N VAL A 71 10.41 36.82 -33.17
CA VAL A 71 11.02 35.82 -32.28
C VAL A 71 9.95 35.03 -31.55
N MET A 72 8.90 35.69 -31.05
CA MET A 72 7.80 35.04 -30.34
C MET A 72 7.00 34.09 -31.24
N LEU A 73 6.78 34.44 -32.51
CA LEU A 73 6.09 33.57 -33.48
C LEU A 73 6.92 32.35 -33.89
N ILE A 74 8.21 32.55 -34.16
CA ILE A 74 9.12 31.46 -34.55
C ILE A 74 9.29 30.48 -33.40
N SER A 75 9.49 30.97 -32.18
CA SER A 75 9.72 30.10 -31.04
C SER A 75 8.45 29.44 -30.49
N ASN A 76 7.29 30.12 -30.55
CA ASN A 76 6.03 29.45 -30.21
C ASN A 76 5.69 28.35 -31.22
N ALA A 77 6.14 28.45 -32.49
CA ALA A 77 6.07 27.31 -33.41
C ALA A 77 7.03 26.17 -32.99
N ILE A 78 8.15 26.49 -32.34
CA ILE A 78 9.09 25.49 -31.82
C ILE A 78 8.56 24.82 -30.53
N ILE A 79 7.46 25.29 -29.92
CA ILE A 79 6.78 24.61 -28.80
C ILE A 79 6.34 23.19 -29.19
N PHE A 80 6.12 22.91 -30.49
CA PHE A 80 5.88 21.54 -30.97
C PHE A 80 7.05 20.57 -30.73
N VAL A 81 8.26 21.07 -30.43
CA VAL A 81 9.48 20.29 -30.14
C VAL A 81 9.78 20.22 -28.62
N GLN A 82 8.92 20.80 -27.77
CA GLN A 82 9.00 20.85 -26.29
C GLN A 82 10.28 21.49 -25.69
N GLY A 83 10.11 22.23 -24.59
CA GLY A 83 11.17 22.79 -23.73
C GLY A 83 11.89 24.03 -24.30
N PHE A 84 12.20 24.06 -25.59
CA PHE A 84 12.84 25.23 -26.24
C PHE A 84 11.84 26.33 -26.57
N GLY A 85 10.63 26.01 -27.03
CA GLY A 85 9.65 27.06 -27.39
C GLY A 85 9.01 27.76 -26.18
N ALA A 86 8.83 27.02 -25.07
CA ALA A 86 8.08 27.45 -23.89
C ALA A 86 8.66 28.71 -23.23
N SER A 87 9.99 28.75 -23.08
CA SER A 87 10.69 29.83 -22.37
C SER A 87 10.57 31.19 -23.04
N THR A 88 10.23 31.24 -24.34
CA THR A 88 10.10 32.53 -25.03
C THR A 88 8.95 33.34 -24.46
N SER A 89 7.80 32.71 -24.18
CA SER A 89 6.66 33.40 -23.57
C SER A 89 7.04 33.95 -22.20
N ALA A 90 7.83 33.21 -21.41
CA ALA A 90 8.30 33.63 -20.10
C ALA A 90 9.39 34.73 -20.13
N VAL A 91 9.98 35.06 -21.29
CA VAL A 91 11.04 36.07 -21.41
C VAL A 91 10.55 37.28 -22.22
N VAL A 92 10.02 37.02 -23.41
CA VAL A 92 9.67 38.07 -24.39
C VAL A 92 8.41 38.81 -23.97
N VAL A 93 7.42 38.15 -23.35
CA VAL A 93 6.22 38.85 -22.83
C VAL A 93 6.60 39.95 -21.85
N PHE A 94 7.48 39.67 -20.89
CA PHE A 94 7.90 40.68 -19.91
C PHE A 94 8.73 41.80 -20.55
N ALA A 95 9.56 41.47 -21.54
CA ALA A 95 10.25 42.49 -22.34
C ALA A 95 9.25 43.38 -23.12
N MET A 96 8.20 42.79 -23.70
CA MET A 96 7.14 43.54 -24.39
C MET A 96 6.32 44.41 -23.44
N ILE A 97 6.11 43.97 -22.19
CA ILE A 97 5.47 44.79 -21.15
C ILE A 97 6.34 46.01 -20.83
N ALA A 98 7.65 45.80 -20.67
CA ALA A 98 8.60 46.89 -20.43
C ALA A 98 8.72 47.86 -21.63
N ASP A 99 8.55 47.37 -22.86
CA ASP A 99 8.57 48.20 -24.08
C ASP A 99 7.32 49.10 -24.21
N VAL A 100 6.17 48.70 -23.63
CA VAL A 100 4.86 49.32 -23.89
C VAL A 100 4.28 50.09 -22.69
N TYR A 101 4.56 49.68 -21.46
CA TYR A 101 3.93 50.22 -20.26
C TYR A 101 4.91 50.99 -19.37
N GLU A 102 4.43 52.07 -18.76
CA GLU A 102 5.14 52.83 -17.73
C GLU A 102 5.43 51.96 -16.50
N THR A 103 6.50 52.28 -15.76
CA THR A 103 7.05 51.49 -14.64
C THR A 103 6.01 50.98 -13.64
N ASP A 104 5.09 51.82 -13.19
CA ASP A 104 4.08 51.42 -12.19
C ASP A 104 2.99 50.51 -12.76
N LYS A 105 2.60 50.72 -14.02
CA LYS A 105 1.62 49.88 -14.73
C LYS A 105 2.24 48.55 -15.15
N ALA A 106 3.50 48.57 -15.57
CA ALA A 106 4.28 47.38 -15.88
C ALA A 106 4.41 46.49 -14.64
N ALA A 107 4.77 47.04 -13.47
CA ALA A 107 4.88 46.28 -12.23
C ALA A 107 3.55 45.59 -11.83
N LYS A 108 2.42 46.32 -11.93
CA LYS A 108 1.09 45.74 -11.66
C LYS A 108 0.73 44.63 -12.64
N LEU A 109 1.00 44.82 -13.93
CA LEU A 109 0.70 43.82 -14.95
C LEU A 109 1.56 42.57 -14.74
N ILE A 110 2.87 42.72 -14.50
CA ILE A 110 3.78 41.62 -14.16
C ILE A 110 3.27 40.85 -12.94
N GLY A 111 2.84 41.54 -11.89
CA GLY A 111 2.26 40.92 -10.70
C GLY A 111 1.04 40.05 -11.01
N VAL A 112 0.06 40.59 -11.77
CA VAL A 112 -1.13 39.84 -12.19
C VAL A 112 -0.77 38.63 -13.05
N MET A 113 0.18 38.78 -13.96
CA MET A 113 0.60 37.69 -14.84
C MET A 113 1.30 36.57 -14.08
N ASN A 114 2.15 36.90 -13.10
CA ASN A 114 2.76 35.91 -12.22
C ASN A 114 1.71 35.17 -11.38
N SER A 115 0.69 35.87 -10.87
CA SER A 115 -0.42 35.21 -10.16
C SER A 115 -1.19 34.23 -11.06
N LEU A 116 -1.46 34.60 -12.31
CA LEU A 116 -2.13 33.73 -13.27
C LEU A 116 -1.30 32.50 -13.64
N ILE A 117 0.02 32.66 -13.83
CA ILE A 117 0.95 31.55 -14.04
C ILE A 117 0.83 30.53 -12.89
N THR A 118 0.89 30.98 -11.64
CA THR A 118 0.78 30.10 -10.47
C THR A 118 -0.55 29.34 -10.45
N VAL A 119 -1.65 30.00 -10.81
CA VAL A 119 -2.97 29.35 -10.89
C VAL A 119 -2.98 28.28 -11.99
N PHE A 120 -2.45 28.58 -13.17
CA PHE A 120 -2.41 27.61 -14.28
C PHE A 120 -1.54 26.40 -13.97
N MET A 121 -0.36 26.60 -13.37
CA MET A 121 0.51 25.50 -12.93
C MET A 121 -0.17 24.63 -11.86
N SER A 122 -0.99 25.22 -10.99
CA SER A 122 -1.72 24.47 -9.96
C SER A 122 -2.86 23.62 -10.53
N VAL A 123 -3.51 24.10 -11.59
CA VAL A 123 -4.68 23.45 -12.20
C VAL A 123 -4.29 22.42 -13.27
N ALA A 124 -3.16 22.62 -13.96
CA ALA A 124 -2.75 21.78 -15.07
C ALA A 124 -2.58 20.29 -14.71
N PRO A 125 -1.97 19.88 -13.58
CA PRO A 125 -1.88 18.47 -13.19
C PRO A 125 -3.25 17.85 -12.91
N ILE A 126 -4.20 18.61 -12.37
CA ILE A 126 -5.55 18.12 -12.10
C ILE A 126 -6.28 17.82 -13.42
N ALA A 127 -6.24 18.77 -14.36
CA ALA A 127 -6.80 18.59 -15.69
C ALA A 127 -6.15 17.39 -16.42
N GLY A 128 -4.82 17.28 -16.31
CA GLY A 128 -4.05 16.19 -16.88
C GLY A 128 -4.44 14.81 -16.35
N GLY A 129 -4.74 14.70 -15.05
CA GLY A 129 -5.22 13.46 -14.44
C GLY A 129 -6.58 13.01 -14.97
N PHE A 130 -7.51 13.94 -15.15
CA PHE A 130 -8.82 13.63 -15.74
C PHE A 130 -8.72 13.20 -17.21
N ILE A 131 -7.93 13.92 -18.01
CA ILE A 131 -7.70 13.58 -19.43
C ILE A 131 -7.03 12.21 -19.54
N ASN A 132 -6.03 11.94 -18.67
CA ASN A 132 -5.35 10.65 -18.63
C ASN A 132 -6.33 9.50 -18.37
N GLY A 133 -7.23 9.66 -17.39
CA GLY A 133 -8.24 8.64 -17.07
C GLY A 133 -9.28 8.40 -18.15
N LEU A 134 -9.58 9.39 -19.01
CA LEU A 134 -10.60 9.26 -20.05
C LEU A 134 -10.07 8.70 -21.37
N VAL A 135 -8.89 9.14 -21.80
CA VAL A 135 -8.35 8.86 -23.14
C VAL A 135 -6.87 8.42 -23.14
N GLY A 136 -6.30 8.18 -21.95
CA GLY A 136 -4.91 7.77 -21.76
C GLY A 136 -3.90 8.89 -21.95
N PHE A 137 -2.61 8.57 -21.72
CA PHE A 137 -1.53 9.58 -21.69
C PHE A 137 -1.38 10.38 -22.98
N ARG A 138 -1.70 9.77 -24.13
CA ARG A 138 -1.64 10.44 -25.43
C ARG A 138 -2.61 11.62 -25.53
N GLY A 139 -3.72 11.57 -24.80
CA GLY A 139 -4.68 12.66 -24.72
C GLY A 139 -4.08 13.95 -24.17
N ASN A 140 -3.19 13.84 -23.18
CA ASN A 140 -2.51 15.01 -22.61
C ASN A 140 -1.62 15.71 -23.63
N TYR A 141 -0.85 14.94 -24.42
CA TYR A 141 -0.03 15.50 -25.50
C TYR A 141 -0.87 16.11 -26.63
N LEU A 142 -2.05 15.55 -26.93
CA LEU A 142 -2.98 16.14 -27.89
C LEU A 142 -3.53 17.48 -27.39
N VAL A 143 -3.88 17.58 -26.10
CA VAL A 143 -4.35 18.84 -25.50
C VAL A 143 -3.25 19.90 -25.53
N ILE A 144 -2.00 19.55 -25.20
CA ILE A 144 -0.85 20.46 -25.34
C ILE A 144 -0.74 20.96 -26.79
N ALA A 145 -0.80 20.06 -27.78
CA ALA A 145 -0.68 20.44 -29.18
C ALA A 145 -1.81 21.40 -29.62
N LEU A 146 -3.05 21.17 -29.19
CA LEU A 146 -4.20 22.03 -29.51
C LEU A 146 -4.09 23.41 -28.84
N VAL A 147 -3.75 23.45 -27.55
CA VAL A 147 -3.60 24.73 -26.82
C VAL A 147 -2.46 25.56 -27.41
N SER A 148 -1.33 24.93 -27.72
CA SER A 148 -0.17 25.58 -28.35
C SER A 148 -0.50 26.08 -29.76
N LEU A 149 -1.25 25.31 -30.56
CA LEU A 149 -1.69 25.75 -31.88
C LEU A 149 -2.63 26.96 -31.81
N ILE A 150 -3.61 26.93 -30.89
CA ILE A 150 -4.55 28.04 -30.68
C ILE A 150 -3.79 29.29 -30.24
N SER A 151 -2.87 29.15 -29.27
CA SER A 151 -2.01 30.25 -28.81
C SER A 151 -1.22 30.83 -29.98
N TRP A 152 -0.55 30.00 -30.76
CA TRP A 152 0.25 30.42 -31.91
C TRP A 152 -0.58 31.17 -32.96
N LEU A 153 -1.77 30.68 -33.30
CA LEU A 153 -2.68 31.35 -34.24
C LEU A 153 -3.10 32.74 -33.72
N ILE A 154 -3.40 32.85 -32.42
CA ILE A 154 -3.76 34.12 -31.80
C ILE A 154 -2.59 35.09 -31.85
N LEU A 155 -1.37 34.63 -31.55
CA LEU A 155 -0.15 35.44 -31.68
C LEU A 155 0.06 35.90 -33.12
N TYR A 156 -0.07 35.01 -34.10
CA TYR A 156 0.15 35.30 -35.51
C TYR A 156 -0.71 36.47 -36.00
N PHE A 157 -2.01 36.42 -35.70
CA PHE A 157 -2.97 37.43 -36.16
C PHE A 157 -3.01 38.69 -35.30
N LYS A 158 -2.75 38.60 -33.98
CA LYS A 158 -3.02 39.70 -33.05
C LYS A 158 -1.81 40.31 -32.38
N LEU A 159 -0.64 39.67 -32.38
CA LEU A 159 0.56 40.18 -31.69
C LEU A 159 1.22 41.32 -32.50
N PRO A 160 1.28 42.56 -31.97
CA PRO A 160 1.99 43.66 -32.63
C PRO A 160 3.50 43.60 -32.36
N GLU A 161 4.30 44.25 -33.21
CA GLU A 161 5.72 44.51 -32.90
C GLU A 161 5.83 45.65 -31.89
N THR A 162 6.47 45.39 -30.75
CA THR A 162 6.63 46.37 -29.67
C THR A 162 8.02 47.00 -29.66
N LYS A 163 9.04 46.32 -30.19
CA LYS A 163 10.41 46.85 -30.27
C LYS A 163 10.59 47.63 -31.57
N LYS A 164 10.47 48.96 -31.48
CA LYS A 164 10.53 49.86 -32.64
C LYS A 164 11.94 50.05 -33.22
N ILE A 165 12.96 49.96 -32.38
CA ILE A 165 14.38 50.12 -32.76
C ILE A 165 15.09 48.81 -32.45
N LYS A 166 15.60 48.14 -33.48
CA LYS A 166 16.35 46.89 -33.36
C LYS A 166 17.81 47.20 -33.09
N GLU A 167 18.39 46.54 -32.08
CA GLU A 167 19.80 46.72 -31.74
C GLU A 167 20.69 45.84 -32.63
N PHE A 168 21.89 46.32 -32.97
CA PHE A 168 22.87 45.51 -33.69
C PHE A 168 23.38 44.39 -32.78
N CYS A 169 23.43 43.17 -33.30
CA CYS A 169 23.79 41.98 -32.54
C CYS A 169 25.26 42.08 -32.07
N MET A 170 25.49 42.51 -30.83
CA MET A 170 26.81 42.44 -30.23
C MET A 170 27.26 40.98 -30.13
N HIS A 171 28.55 40.70 -30.38
CA HIS A 171 29.15 39.36 -30.31
C HIS A 171 28.68 38.59 -29.08
N LEU A 172 28.06 37.42 -29.30
CA LEU A 172 27.51 36.53 -28.29
C LEU A 172 28.47 36.29 -27.12
N TRP A 173 29.76 36.12 -27.42
CA TRP A 173 30.84 35.94 -26.43
C TRP A 173 31.05 37.12 -25.49
N ARG A 174 30.86 38.36 -25.95
CA ARG A 174 31.01 39.57 -25.12
C ARG A 174 29.81 39.77 -24.18
N ARG A 175 28.64 39.20 -24.53
CA ARG A 175 27.44 39.16 -23.67
C ARG A 175 27.48 37.98 -22.69
N VAL A 176 28.00 36.81 -23.09
CA VAL A 176 28.31 35.71 -22.15
C VAL A 176 29.37 36.13 -21.13
N SER A 177 30.40 36.89 -21.55
CA SER A 177 31.38 37.47 -20.62
C SER A 177 30.79 38.57 -19.73
N LEU A 178 29.75 39.28 -20.17
CA LEU A 178 28.96 40.21 -19.33
C LEU A 178 28.10 39.46 -18.31
N ILE A 179 27.56 38.28 -18.65
CA ILE A 179 26.82 37.40 -17.73
C ILE A 179 27.77 36.83 -16.66
N VAL A 180 28.99 36.44 -17.04
CA VAL A 180 30.05 36.05 -16.09
C VAL A 180 30.58 37.27 -15.31
N GLY A 181 30.63 38.44 -15.93
CA GLY A 181 31.02 39.71 -15.29
C GLY A 181 29.97 40.29 -14.34
N LEU A 182 28.69 39.92 -14.47
CA LEU A 182 27.58 40.29 -13.59
C LEU A 182 27.61 39.58 -12.23
N VAL A 183 28.59 38.70 -11.98
CA VAL A 183 28.86 38.07 -10.68
C VAL A 183 29.46 39.10 -9.67
N PHE A 184 29.83 40.31 -10.12
CA PHE A 184 30.20 41.46 -9.27
C PHE A 184 29.52 42.77 -9.78
N PRO A 185 29.17 43.77 -8.94
CA PRO A 185 27.79 44.09 -8.50
C PRO A 185 27.08 45.33 -9.13
N LYS A 186 25.76 45.44 -8.80
CA LYS A 186 24.82 46.61 -8.69
C LYS A 186 23.68 46.75 -9.75
N SER A 187 22.46 46.35 -9.33
CA SER A 187 21.15 46.51 -10.03
C SER A 187 20.95 45.66 -11.32
N PRO A 188 19.70 45.47 -11.78
CA PRO A 188 19.10 44.22 -12.36
C PRO A 188 19.50 42.83 -11.83
N LEU A 189 20.58 42.75 -11.07
CA LEU A 189 21.10 41.56 -10.40
C LEU A 189 20.07 40.85 -9.53
N LEU A 190 19.23 41.60 -8.81
CA LEU A 190 18.34 40.97 -7.83
C LEU A 190 17.26 40.16 -8.54
N THR A 191 16.65 40.69 -9.61
CA THR A 191 15.59 40.00 -10.36
C THR A 191 16.12 38.83 -11.17
N THR A 192 17.27 38.99 -11.82
CA THR A 192 17.90 37.89 -12.58
C THR A 192 18.43 36.83 -11.63
N SER A 193 19.06 37.20 -10.51
CA SER A 193 19.45 36.26 -9.47
C SER A 193 18.23 35.61 -8.82
N PHE A 194 17.11 36.31 -8.62
CA PHE A 194 15.88 35.69 -8.09
C PHE A 194 15.30 34.69 -9.08
N MET A 195 15.24 35.02 -10.37
CA MET A 195 14.69 34.13 -11.39
C MET A 195 15.62 32.96 -11.70
N THR A 196 16.93 33.15 -11.65
CA THR A 196 17.91 32.07 -11.80
C THR A 196 17.94 31.20 -10.54
N THR A 197 17.88 31.76 -9.33
CA THR A 197 17.73 30.98 -8.08
C THR A 197 16.37 30.30 -8.00
N TYR A 198 15.30 30.90 -8.53
CA TYR A 198 13.98 30.29 -8.63
C TYR A 198 13.94 29.19 -9.70
N ALA A 199 14.62 29.35 -10.84
CA ALA A 199 14.67 28.35 -11.91
C ALA A 199 15.61 27.20 -11.57
N ILE A 200 16.77 27.46 -10.95
CA ILE A 200 17.67 26.43 -10.41
C ILE A 200 17.03 25.78 -9.19
N GLY A 201 16.40 26.59 -8.34
CA GLY A 201 15.58 26.14 -7.22
C GLY A 201 14.48 25.23 -7.73
N ALA A 202 13.62 25.64 -8.66
CA ALA A 202 12.60 24.77 -9.24
C ALA A 202 13.23 23.55 -9.93
N ALA A 203 14.30 23.67 -10.71
CA ALA A 203 14.93 22.54 -11.39
C ALA A 203 15.58 21.51 -10.43
N ILE A 204 15.98 21.91 -9.22
CA ILE A 204 16.55 21.01 -8.19
C ILE A 204 15.45 20.56 -7.22
N THR A 205 14.65 21.50 -6.74
CA THR A 205 13.61 21.34 -5.73
C THR A 205 12.38 20.65 -6.30
N TYR A 206 11.95 20.85 -7.55
CA TYR A 206 10.81 20.10 -8.09
C TYR A 206 11.16 18.61 -8.24
N PRO A 207 12.26 18.19 -8.89
CA PRO A 207 12.59 16.76 -8.95
C PRO A 207 12.88 16.15 -7.57
N ILE A 208 13.59 16.87 -6.68
CA ILE A 208 14.00 16.33 -5.38
C ILE A 208 12.89 16.42 -4.34
N ILE A 209 12.18 17.54 -4.23
CA ILE A 209 11.06 17.72 -3.28
C ILE A 209 9.77 17.12 -3.83
N PHE A 210 9.46 17.07 -5.13
CA PHE A 210 8.31 16.29 -5.61
C PHE A 210 8.55 14.79 -5.44
N ALA A 211 9.76 14.29 -5.77
CA ALA A 211 10.10 12.89 -5.49
C ALA A 211 10.10 12.60 -3.98
N LYS A 212 10.66 13.49 -3.15
CA LYS A 212 10.61 13.35 -1.67
C LYS A 212 9.24 13.63 -1.07
N SER A 213 8.38 14.47 -1.65
CA SER A 213 7.05 14.78 -1.10
C SER A 213 6.10 13.62 -1.36
N LEU A 214 6.29 12.91 -2.47
CA LEU A 214 5.69 11.58 -2.68
C LEU A 214 6.21 10.55 -1.65
N ASP A 215 7.44 10.69 -1.12
CA ASP A 215 7.94 9.88 0.02
C ASP A 215 7.41 10.34 1.39
N ILE A 216 7.14 11.64 1.58
CA ILE A 216 6.61 12.24 2.83
C ILE A 216 5.09 12.00 2.97
N PHE A 217 4.37 11.93 1.86
CA PHE A 217 2.97 11.51 1.79
C PHE A 217 2.85 10.15 1.09
N PRO A 218 3.29 9.04 1.72
CA PRO A 218 3.32 7.72 1.09
C PRO A 218 1.93 7.21 0.67
N ASN A 219 0.86 7.76 1.25
CA ASN A 219 -0.53 7.44 0.88
C ASN A 219 -0.93 7.97 -0.52
N ILE A 220 -0.17 8.92 -1.10
CA ILE A 220 -0.42 9.41 -2.47
C ILE A 220 0.23 8.49 -3.51
N LYS A 221 1.31 7.77 -3.16
CA LYS A 221 1.95 6.72 -4.00
C LYS A 221 1.08 5.47 -4.20
N GLY A 222 -0.03 5.35 -3.47
CA GLY A 222 -0.77 4.10 -3.33
C GLY A 222 -1.82 3.81 -4.40
N THR A 223 -2.24 4.76 -5.25
CA THR A 223 -3.49 4.58 -6.03
C THR A 223 -3.37 3.66 -7.25
N ALA A 224 -2.17 3.27 -7.69
CA ALA A 224 -1.97 2.30 -8.79
C ALA A 224 -1.47 0.92 -8.30
N SER A 225 -0.54 0.87 -7.33
CA SER A 225 -0.04 -0.40 -6.80
C SER A 225 -1.05 -1.12 -5.90
N SER A 226 -1.94 -0.39 -5.21
CA SER A 226 -3.01 -1.00 -4.41
C SER A 226 -4.10 -1.65 -5.28
N SER A 227 -4.29 -1.17 -6.50
CA SER A 227 -5.25 -1.69 -7.49
C SER A 227 -4.74 -2.95 -8.19
N ILE A 228 -3.42 -3.08 -8.41
CA ILE A 228 -2.80 -4.32 -8.93
C ILE A 228 -2.74 -5.41 -7.84
N MET A 229 -2.46 -5.05 -6.59
CA MET A 229 -2.47 -6.00 -5.45
C MET A 229 -3.85 -6.62 -5.17
N ALA A 230 -4.94 -6.00 -5.61
CA ALA A 230 -6.29 -6.54 -5.48
C ALA A 230 -6.57 -7.74 -6.42
N THR A 231 -5.66 -8.06 -7.35
CA THR A 231 -5.85 -9.12 -8.37
C THR A 231 -4.99 -10.37 -8.16
N SER A 232 -4.08 -10.39 -7.17
CA SER A 232 -3.30 -11.59 -6.85
C SER A 232 -4.19 -12.66 -6.18
N LYS A 233 -4.25 -13.84 -6.80
CA LYS A 233 -4.97 -15.03 -6.31
C LYS A 233 -4.31 -15.69 -5.08
N TYR A 234 -3.16 -15.19 -4.61
CA TYR A 234 -2.46 -15.75 -3.47
C TYR A 234 -2.51 -14.77 -2.30
N LYS A 235 -3.44 -15.02 -1.37
CA LYS A 235 -3.49 -14.33 -0.08
C LYS A 235 -2.32 -14.81 0.78
N ILE A 236 -1.25 -14.02 0.88
CA ILE A 236 -0.34 -14.16 2.02
C ILE A 236 -1.13 -13.74 3.26
N LYS A 237 -1.33 -14.70 4.15
CA LYS A 237 -2.01 -14.50 5.42
C LYS A 237 -0.96 -13.88 6.34
N LEU A 238 -0.90 -12.54 6.38
CA LEU A 238 -0.22 -11.86 7.48
C LEU A 238 -0.80 -12.40 8.79
N PRO A 239 0.03 -12.60 9.84
CA PRO A 239 -0.48 -13.05 11.12
C PRO A 239 -1.59 -12.08 11.54
N LYS A 240 -2.73 -12.66 11.87
CA LYS A 240 -3.84 -11.97 12.51
C LYS A 240 -3.90 -12.53 13.90
N MET A 241 -3.98 -11.67 14.90
CA MET A 241 -4.26 -12.08 16.26
C MET A 241 -5.65 -12.70 16.30
N ASN A 242 -5.68 -14.02 16.45
CA ASN A 242 -6.88 -14.81 16.65
C ASN A 242 -7.03 -15.09 18.13
N ILE A 243 -8.27 -15.29 18.56
CA ILE A 243 -8.58 -15.76 19.90
C ILE A 243 -9.50 -16.98 19.83
N HIS A 244 -9.49 -17.78 20.89
CA HIS A 244 -10.35 -18.95 21.03
C HIS A 244 -11.82 -18.56 21.15
N GLU A 245 -12.73 -19.50 20.84
CA GLU A 245 -14.17 -19.30 20.92
C GLU A 245 -14.62 -18.82 22.32
N TYR A 246 -14.08 -19.41 23.39
CA TYR A 246 -14.45 -18.99 24.75
C TYR A 246 -14.06 -17.53 25.04
N GLN A 247 -12.91 -17.08 24.51
CA GLN A 247 -12.44 -15.70 24.64
C GLN A 247 -13.31 -14.77 23.79
N ALA A 248 -13.63 -15.16 22.56
CA ALA A 248 -14.53 -14.41 21.68
C ALA A 248 -15.89 -14.20 22.34
N LYS A 249 -16.48 -15.25 22.92
CA LYS A 249 -17.73 -15.16 23.69
C LYS A 249 -17.61 -14.22 24.89
N GLN A 250 -16.52 -14.30 25.65
CA GLN A 250 -16.28 -13.38 26.77
C GLN A 250 -16.20 -11.92 26.32
N VAL A 251 -15.52 -11.64 25.20
CA VAL A 251 -15.45 -10.30 24.60
C VAL A 251 -16.85 -9.84 24.17
N LEU A 252 -17.56 -10.61 23.36
CA LEU A 252 -18.89 -10.24 22.85
C LEU A 252 -19.92 -10.05 23.98
N LYS A 253 -19.84 -10.87 25.04
CA LYS A 253 -20.72 -10.75 26.22
C LYS A 253 -20.54 -9.41 26.94
N LYS A 254 -19.31 -8.86 27.01
CA LYS A 254 -19.06 -7.52 27.59
C LYS A 254 -19.78 -6.41 26.83
N TYR A 255 -20.01 -6.58 25.53
CA TYR A 255 -20.74 -5.64 24.69
C TYR A 255 -22.25 -5.94 24.61
N GLY A 256 -22.73 -6.96 25.30
CA GLY A 256 -24.15 -7.28 25.41
C GLY A 256 -24.68 -8.25 24.34
N VAL A 257 -23.82 -8.95 23.62
CA VAL A 257 -24.23 -10.06 22.74
C VAL A 257 -24.56 -11.29 23.61
N PRO A 258 -25.76 -11.89 23.46
CA PRO A 258 -26.09 -13.10 24.20
C PRO A 258 -25.23 -14.29 23.76
N THR A 259 -24.62 -15.00 24.72
CA THR A 259 -23.84 -16.22 24.48
C THR A 259 -24.23 -17.29 25.50
N SER A 260 -24.02 -18.57 25.17
CA SER A 260 -24.19 -19.67 26.13
C SER A 260 -23.31 -19.50 27.37
N HIS A 261 -23.74 -20.08 28.48
CA HIS A 261 -22.90 -20.16 29.67
C HIS A 261 -21.98 -21.38 29.57
N GLY A 262 -20.72 -21.20 29.92
CA GLY A 262 -19.75 -22.29 29.88
C GLY A 262 -18.48 -21.98 30.68
N VAL A 263 -17.69 -23.02 30.86
CA VAL A 263 -16.42 -23.04 31.60
C VAL A 263 -15.30 -23.53 30.68
N VAL A 264 -14.07 -23.07 30.94
CA VAL A 264 -12.90 -23.44 30.15
C VAL A 264 -11.89 -24.17 31.02
N ALA A 265 -11.45 -25.35 30.57
CA ALA A 265 -10.34 -26.08 31.15
C ALA A 265 -9.06 -25.74 30.37
N LEU A 266 -8.09 -25.13 31.06
CA LEU A 266 -6.77 -24.82 30.50
C LEU A 266 -5.78 -25.98 30.68
N ARG A 267 -6.07 -26.87 31.63
CA ARG A 267 -5.30 -28.08 31.90
C ARG A 267 -6.26 -29.25 32.09
N ALA A 268 -5.77 -30.47 31.84
CA ALA A 268 -6.57 -31.68 32.03
C ALA A 268 -7.03 -31.84 33.50
N ASP A 269 -6.16 -31.50 34.44
CA ASP A 269 -6.43 -31.61 35.88
C ASP A 269 -7.61 -30.73 36.34
N ASP A 270 -7.88 -29.62 35.65
CA ASP A 270 -8.94 -28.68 36.03
C ASP A 270 -10.35 -29.17 35.61
N ILE A 271 -10.43 -30.16 34.70
CA ILE A 271 -11.69 -30.58 34.05
C ILE A 271 -12.72 -31.04 35.09
N ASP A 272 -12.29 -31.87 36.04
CA ASP A 272 -13.21 -32.51 36.98
C ASP A 272 -13.80 -31.48 37.95
N ASP A 273 -12.97 -30.58 38.49
CA ASP A 273 -13.39 -29.52 39.40
C ASP A 273 -14.31 -28.49 38.72
N LEU A 274 -14.00 -28.11 37.47
CA LEU A 274 -14.85 -27.21 36.69
C LEU A 274 -16.23 -27.83 36.43
N LEU A 275 -16.29 -29.10 36.02
CA LEU A 275 -17.54 -29.78 35.76
C LEU A 275 -18.33 -30.10 37.04
N ASN A 276 -17.66 -30.37 38.15
CA ASN A 276 -18.33 -30.54 39.45
C ASN A 276 -19.13 -29.28 39.83
N ASN A 277 -18.59 -28.09 39.53
CA ASN A 277 -19.22 -26.80 39.80
C ASN A 277 -20.11 -26.26 38.66
N PHE A 278 -20.23 -26.99 37.54
CA PHE A 278 -21.01 -26.57 36.37
C PHE A 278 -22.17 -27.55 36.10
N ASN A 279 -23.40 -27.06 36.31
CA ASN A 279 -24.63 -27.84 36.11
C ASN A 279 -25.38 -27.33 34.88
N ALA A 280 -25.69 -28.26 33.97
CA ALA A 280 -26.50 -28.02 32.78
C ALA A 280 -27.28 -29.30 32.43
N ASP A 281 -28.43 -29.15 31.76
CA ASP A 281 -29.23 -30.29 31.31
C ASP A 281 -28.62 -30.97 30.06
N LEU A 282 -27.80 -30.22 29.33
CA LEU A 282 -27.08 -30.66 28.14
C LEU A 282 -25.71 -29.99 28.15
N TYR A 283 -24.65 -30.75 27.91
CA TYR A 283 -23.27 -30.29 27.85
C TYR A 283 -22.75 -30.37 26.42
N VAL A 284 -22.05 -29.34 25.98
CA VAL A 284 -21.34 -29.32 24.70
C VAL A 284 -19.85 -29.16 24.99
N VAL A 285 -19.07 -30.20 24.74
CA VAL A 285 -17.61 -30.22 24.89
C VAL A 285 -16.97 -29.84 23.56
N LYS A 286 -16.18 -28.76 23.55
CA LYS A 286 -15.58 -28.17 22.36
C LYS A 286 -14.07 -28.02 22.52
N ALA A 287 -13.31 -28.65 21.62
CA ALA A 287 -11.90 -28.38 21.44
C ALA A 287 -11.68 -26.90 21.09
N GLN A 288 -10.73 -26.27 21.77
CA GLN A 288 -10.36 -24.87 21.53
C GLN A 288 -9.08 -24.85 20.71
N ILE A 289 -9.25 -24.58 19.41
CA ILE A 289 -8.20 -24.31 18.43
C ILE A 289 -8.68 -23.15 17.55
N HIS A 290 -7.76 -22.39 16.95
CA HIS A 290 -8.09 -21.21 16.13
C HIS A 290 -8.72 -21.56 14.76
N ALA A 291 -8.64 -22.82 14.35
CA ALA A 291 -9.20 -23.31 13.10
C ALA A 291 -10.69 -23.71 13.21
N GLY A 292 -11.45 -23.40 12.16
CA GLY A 292 -12.84 -23.82 12.00
C GLY A 292 -13.00 -25.30 11.62
N GLY A 293 -14.25 -25.76 11.47
CA GLY A 293 -14.57 -27.13 11.06
C GLY A 293 -14.42 -28.19 12.16
N ARG A 294 -14.27 -27.77 13.41
CA ARG A 294 -14.07 -28.63 14.59
C ARG A 294 -15.15 -29.69 14.75
N GLY A 295 -16.42 -29.35 14.47
CA GLY A 295 -17.53 -30.29 14.55
C GLY A 295 -17.39 -31.50 13.62
N LYS A 296 -17.08 -31.25 12.33
CA LYS A 296 -16.83 -32.31 11.33
C LYS A 296 -15.60 -33.16 11.69
N ALA A 297 -14.61 -32.58 12.35
CA ALA A 297 -13.40 -33.25 12.82
C ALA A 297 -13.57 -34.01 14.15
N GLY A 298 -14.76 -34.01 14.75
CA GLY A 298 -15.02 -34.67 16.03
C GLY A 298 -14.56 -33.89 17.26
N GLY A 299 -14.13 -32.64 17.11
CA GLY A 299 -13.75 -31.74 18.20
C GLY A 299 -14.93 -31.07 18.91
N VAL A 300 -16.18 -31.33 18.50
CA VAL A 300 -17.39 -30.88 19.19
C VAL A 300 -18.27 -32.09 19.50
N LYS A 301 -18.65 -32.26 20.77
CA LYS A 301 -19.46 -33.39 21.24
C LYS A 301 -20.55 -32.91 22.19
N VAL A 302 -21.75 -33.44 22.01
CA VAL A 302 -22.94 -33.12 22.82
C VAL A 302 -23.26 -34.33 23.70
N VAL A 303 -23.42 -34.11 25.01
CA VAL A 303 -23.73 -35.16 26.00
C VAL A 303 -24.71 -34.67 27.05
N ARG A 304 -25.50 -35.58 27.62
CA ARG A 304 -26.58 -35.25 28.58
C ARG A 304 -26.19 -35.40 30.04
N ASN A 305 -25.00 -35.91 30.33
CA ASN A 305 -24.58 -36.11 31.70
C ASN A 305 -23.14 -35.65 31.91
N LYS A 306 -22.85 -35.25 33.15
CA LYS A 306 -21.58 -34.65 33.57
C LYS A 306 -20.40 -35.62 33.43
N GLU A 307 -20.61 -36.91 33.71
CA GLU A 307 -19.54 -37.92 33.66
C GLU A 307 -19.08 -38.20 32.23
N ASP A 308 -20.02 -38.24 31.27
CA ASP A 308 -19.69 -38.32 29.85
C ASP A 308 -18.95 -37.06 29.38
N ALA A 309 -19.33 -35.88 29.88
CA ALA A 309 -18.64 -34.63 29.56
C ALA A 309 -17.18 -34.64 30.04
N LYS A 310 -16.93 -35.11 31.28
CA LYS A 310 -15.57 -35.31 31.82
C LYS A 310 -14.77 -36.26 30.94
N LYS A 311 -15.32 -37.43 30.65
CA LYS A 311 -14.67 -38.47 29.85
C LYS A 311 -14.29 -37.95 28.46
N ILE A 312 -15.19 -37.24 27.79
CA ILE A 312 -14.91 -36.67 26.46
C ILE A 312 -13.86 -35.57 26.55
N ALA A 313 -13.93 -34.69 27.55
CA ALA A 313 -12.94 -33.62 27.72
C ALA A 313 -11.53 -34.18 27.93
N HIS A 314 -11.37 -35.19 28.80
CA HIS A 314 -10.10 -35.90 29.01
C HIS A 314 -9.61 -36.63 27.76
N ASN A 315 -10.52 -37.20 26.96
CA ASN A 315 -10.15 -37.85 25.70
C ASN A 315 -9.78 -36.87 24.59
N LEU A 316 -10.25 -35.62 24.63
CA LEU A 316 -9.96 -34.61 23.62
C LEU A 316 -8.70 -33.81 23.93
N ILE A 317 -8.46 -33.46 25.20
CA ILE A 317 -7.29 -32.67 25.58
C ILE A 317 -5.99 -33.45 25.32
N GLY A 318 -4.99 -32.78 24.77
CA GLY A 318 -3.72 -33.37 24.33
C GLY A 318 -3.78 -34.11 22.99
N THR A 319 -4.95 -34.28 22.38
CA THR A 319 -5.06 -34.93 21.07
C THR A 319 -4.79 -33.98 19.91
N LYS A 320 -4.37 -34.53 18.77
CA LYS A 320 -4.22 -33.79 17.52
C LYS A 320 -5.55 -33.73 16.78
N LEU A 321 -6.09 -32.52 16.60
CA LEU A 321 -7.31 -32.27 15.83
C LEU A 321 -6.96 -31.78 14.42
N VAL A 322 -7.32 -32.58 13.42
CA VAL A 322 -7.15 -32.24 12.00
C VAL A 322 -8.47 -31.74 11.45
N THR A 323 -8.48 -30.52 10.93
CA THR A 323 -9.64 -29.93 10.25
C THR A 323 -9.26 -29.59 8.80
N HIS A 324 -10.25 -29.28 7.97
CA HIS A 324 -9.99 -28.81 6.61
C HIS A 324 -9.16 -27.51 6.56
N GLN A 325 -9.09 -26.74 7.66
CA GLN A 325 -8.33 -25.49 7.75
C GLN A 325 -6.93 -25.64 8.36
N THR A 326 -6.66 -26.70 9.14
CA THR A 326 -5.32 -26.95 9.72
C THR A 326 -4.43 -27.77 8.79
N GLY A 327 -5.00 -28.46 7.80
CA GLY A 327 -4.25 -29.37 6.94
C GLY A 327 -3.72 -30.60 7.70
N PRO A 328 -2.81 -31.38 7.10
CA PRO A 328 -2.33 -32.64 7.69
C PRO A 328 -1.57 -32.47 9.02
N SER A 329 -0.99 -31.30 9.27
CA SER A 329 -0.27 -30.97 10.50
C SER A 329 -1.20 -30.93 11.72
N GLY A 330 -2.49 -30.60 11.54
CA GLY A 330 -3.46 -30.50 12.63
C GLY A 330 -3.06 -29.48 13.69
N GLN A 331 -3.80 -29.47 14.80
CA GLN A 331 -3.47 -28.66 15.97
C GLN A 331 -3.65 -29.49 17.25
N ILE A 332 -2.75 -29.35 18.22
CA ILE A 332 -2.87 -30.05 19.51
C ILE A 332 -3.90 -29.32 20.37
N VAL A 333 -4.95 -30.03 20.78
CA VAL A 333 -6.00 -29.47 21.63
C VAL A 333 -5.48 -29.30 23.05
N LYS A 334 -5.01 -28.10 23.40
CA LYS A 334 -4.51 -27.81 24.76
C LYS A 334 -5.58 -27.31 25.72
N ARG A 335 -6.72 -26.87 25.19
CA ARG A 335 -7.81 -26.25 25.94
C ARG A 335 -9.15 -26.84 25.53
N ILE A 336 -10.04 -27.00 26.49
CA ILE A 336 -11.40 -27.50 26.28
C ILE A 336 -12.39 -26.47 26.82
N TYR A 337 -13.39 -26.13 26.01
CA TYR A 337 -14.52 -25.32 26.43
C TYR A 337 -15.74 -26.19 26.58
N ILE A 338 -16.43 -26.08 27.71
CA ILE A 338 -17.63 -26.85 28.02
C ILE A 338 -18.76 -25.87 28.30
N GLU A 339 -19.82 -25.94 27.52
CA GLU A 339 -20.97 -25.04 27.67
C GLU A 339 -22.29 -25.77 27.78
N SER A 340 -23.29 -25.05 28.29
CA SER A 340 -24.67 -25.48 28.29
C SER A 340 -25.18 -25.56 26.85
N GLY A 341 -25.77 -26.69 26.48
CA GLY A 341 -26.45 -26.85 25.20
C GLY A 341 -27.64 -25.92 25.06
N SER A 342 -28.07 -25.70 23.82
CA SER A 342 -29.23 -24.86 23.49
C SER A 342 -30.20 -25.65 22.63
N ASP A 343 -31.50 -25.48 22.87
CA ASP A 343 -32.55 -26.06 22.04
C ASP A 343 -32.76 -25.19 20.80
N ILE A 344 -32.07 -25.55 19.71
CA ILE A 344 -31.98 -24.77 18.47
C ILE A 344 -33.23 -25.00 17.61
N ALA A 345 -33.96 -23.91 17.33
CA ALA A 345 -35.05 -23.90 16.37
C ALA A 345 -34.56 -23.61 14.95
N LYS A 346 -33.62 -22.67 14.81
CA LYS A 346 -33.05 -22.27 13.51
C LYS A 346 -31.67 -21.64 13.65
N GLU A 347 -30.82 -21.85 12.66
CA GLU A 347 -29.46 -21.31 12.59
C GLU A 347 -29.35 -20.23 11.51
N TYR A 348 -28.55 -19.20 11.79
CA TYR A 348 -28.23 -18.09 10.89
C TYR A 348 -26.72 -17.86 10.86
N TYR A 349 -26.24 -17.23 9.79
CA TYR A 349 -24.89 -16.69 9.72
C TYR A 349 -24.92 -15.18 9.97
N PHE A 350 -23.99 -14.68 10.78
CA PHE A 350 -23.84 -13.24 11.01
C PHE A 350 -22.37 -12.86 11.20
N SER A 351 -21.89 -11.85 10.48
CA SER A 351 -20.51 -11.38 10.58
C SER A 351 -20.41 -9.87 10.32
N ILE A 352 -19.34 -9.27 10.81
CA ILE A 352 -18.91 -7.91 10.52
C ILE A 352 -17.42 -7.92 10.17
N VAL A 353 -17.06 -7.24 9.08
CA VAL A 353 -15.70 -7.18 8.54
C VAL A 353 -15.38 -5.77 8.02
N LEU A 354 -14.10 -5.44 7.90
CA LEU A 354 -13.67 -4.28 7.11
C LEU A 354 -13.63 -4.67 5.62
N ASP A 355 -14.60 -4.20 4.85
CA ASP A 355 -14.62 -4.41 3.40
C ASP A 355 -13.65 -3.45 2.71
N ARG A 356 -12.56 -4.01 2.18
CA ARG A 356 -11.51 -3.25 1.50
C ARG A 356 -11.98 -2.59 0.20
N SER A 357 -12.99 -3.15 -0.47
CA SER A 357 -13.47 -2.61 -1.75
C SER A 357 -14.24 -1.29 -1.56
N THR A 358 -15.01 -1.21 -0.48
CA THR A 358 -15.79 -0.02 -0.13
C THR A 358 -15.11 0.84 0.92
N SER A 359 -14.02 0.35 1.52
CA SER A 359 -13.34 0.97 2.68
C SER A 359 -14.30 1.23 3.84
N ARG A 360 -15.24 0.29 4.09
CA ARG A 360 -16.30 0.43 5.09
C ARG A 360 -16.45 -0.83 5.93
N ILE A 361 -16.79 -0.64 7.19
CA ILE A 361 -17.26 -1.73 8.05
C ILE A 361 -18.57 -2.25 7.46
N THR A 362 -18.62 -3.53 7.15
CA THR A 362 -19.73 -4.16 6.43
C THR A 362 -20.20 -5.39 7.19
N PHE A 363 -21.50 -5.43 7.47
CA PHE A 363 -22.18 -6.61 7.96
C PHE A 363 -22.46 -7.57 6.81
N MET A 364 -22.29 -8.86 7.08
CA MET A 364 -22.76 -9.96 6.26
C MET A 364 -23.70 -10.82 7.09
N ALA A 365 -24.87 -11.15 6.56
CA ALA A 365 -25.81 -12.04 7.24
C ALA A 365 -26.52 -12.96 6.25
N SER A 366 -26.90 -14.15 6.69
CA SER A 366 -27.62 -15.13 5.85
C SER A 366 -28.53 -16.00 6.70
N THR A 367 -29.61 -16.49 6.08
CA THR A 367 -30.48 -17.53 6.65
C THR A 367 -29.84 -18.91 6.64
N GLU A 368 -28.71 -19.07 5.93
CA GLU A 368 -27.93 -20.30 5.88
C GLU A 368 -26.84 -20.27 6.97
N GLY A 369 -27.24 -20.56 8.21
CA GLY A 369 -26.30 -20.76 9.33
C GLY A 369 -25.76 -22.18 9.42
N GLY A 370 -24.68 -22.37 10.19
CA GLY A 370 -24.11 -23.69 10.46
C GLY A 370 -23.32 -24.31 9.30
N VAL A 371 -23.20 -23.59 8.19
CA VAL A 371 -22.46 -23.98 6.98
C VAL A 371 -21.33 -22.99 6.69
N ASP A 372 -20.44 -23.35 5.78
CA ASP A 372 -19.34 -22.48 5.35
C ASP A 372 -19.88 -21.32 4.50
N ILE A 373 -19.60 -20.08 4.87
CA ILE A 373 -20.21 -18.93 4.20
C ILE A 373 -19.64 -18.74 2.78
N GLU A 374 -18.42 -19.20 2.54
CA GLU A 374 -17.76 -19.24 1.25
C GLU A 374 -18.50 -20.15 0.26
N GLU A 375 -19.01 -21.30 0.72
CA GLU A 375 -19.83 -22.20 -0.11
C GLU A 375 -21.16 -21.53 -0.49
N VAL A 376 -21.79 -20.82 0.46
CA VAL A 376 -23.01 -20.04 0.20
C VAL A 376 -22.72 -18.89 -0.76
N ALA A 377 -21.60 -18.18 -0.60
CA ALA A 377 -21.22 -17.08 -1.49
C ALA A 377 -20.97 -17.54 -2.92
N LEU A 378 -20.47 -18.76 -3.11
CA LEU A 378 -20.21 -19.34 -4.42
C LEU A 378 -21.49 -19.83 -5.12
N HIS A 379 -22.36 -20.54 -4.39
CA HIS A 379 -23.52 -21.21 -4.99
C HIS A 379 -24.83 -20.41 -4.87
N ASN A 380 -24.97 -19.59 -3.82
CA ASN A 380 -26.18 -18.85 -3.46
C ASN A 380 -25.87 -17.42 -2.96
N PRO A 381 -25.15 -16.58 -3.73
CA PRO A 381 -24.74 -15.24 -3.31
C PRO A 381 -25.93 -14.33 -2.93
N GLU A 382 -27.10 -14.56 -3.52
CA GLU A 382 -28.34 -13.82 -3.25
C GLU A 382 -28.85 -13.97 -1.81
N LYS A 383 -28.46 -15.06 -1.13
CA LYS A 383 -28.82 -15.30 0.28
C LYS A 383 -27.96 -14.48 1.26
N ILE A 384 -26.88 -13.87 0.78
CA ILE A 384 -25.97 -13.06 1.61
C ILE A 384 -26.41 -11.59 1.59
N ILE A 385 -26.92 -11.14 2.72
CA ILE A 385 -27.25 -9.75 2.98
C ILE A 385 -25.95 -9.02 3.32
N LYS A 386 -25.66 -7.93 2.59
CA LYS A 386 -24.54 -7.03 2.90
C LYS A 386 -25.06 -5.63 3.23
N ILE A 387 -24.63 -5.08 4.35
CA ILE A 387 -24.97 -3.71 4.79
C ILE A 387 -23.70 -3.02 5.29
N SER A 388 -23.26 -2.00 4.55
CA SER A 388 -22.08 -1.20 4.90
C SER A 388 -22.47 0.01 5.74
N VAL A 389 -21.61 0.35 6.71
CA VAL A 389 -21.78 1.49 7.60
C VAL A 389 -20.83 2.61 7.19
N ASP A 390 -21.36 3.83 7.06
CA ASP A 390 -20.54 5.02 6.83
C ASP A 390 -19.76 5.39 8.10
N PRO A 391 -18.42 5.51 8.06
CA PRO A 391 -17.62 5.77 9.25
C PRO A 391 -17.97 7.09 9.96
N ALA A 392 -18.40 8.13 9.23
CA ALA A 392 -18.71 9.43 9.83
C ALA A 392 -20.04 9.39 10.60
N MET A 393 -20.98 8.56 10.15
CA MET A 393 -22.29 8.41 10.78
C MET A 393 -22.30 7.33 11.87
N GLY A 394 -21.44 6.32 11.74
CA GLY A 394 -21.45 5.14 12.59
C GLY A 394 -22.70 4.27 12.39
N ILE A 395 -22.85 3.25 13.25
CA ILE A 395 -24.04 2.39 13.24
C ILE A 395 -25.28 3.21 13.61
N GLN A 396 -26.39 2.91 12.95
CA GLN A 396 -27.65 3.64 13.11
C GLN A 396 -28.79 2.63 13.16
N ALA A 397 -29.89 3.01 13.82
CA ALA A 397 -31.02 2.11 14.04
C ALA A 397 -31.63 1.56 12.74
N PHE A 398 -31.53 2.29 11.62
CA PHE A 398 -32.02 1.81 10.33
C PHE A 398 -31.16 0.67 9.75
N HIS A 399 -29.85 0.64 10.00
CA HIS A 399 -28.99 -0.48 9.61
C HIS A 399 -29.41 -1.75 10.38
N CYS A 400 -29.61 -1.61 11.69
CA CYS A 400 -30.05 -2.70 12.57
C CYS A 400 -31.40 -3.27 12.11
N ARG A 401 -32.38 -2.40 11.83
CA ARG A 401 -33.69 -2.81 11.29
C ARG A 401 -33.57 -3.52 9.95
N ASN A 402 -32.76 -2.99 9.04
CA ASN A 402 -32.58 -3.55 7.69
C ASN A 402 -32.05 -4.99 7.76
N ILE A 403 -31.01 -5.24 8.57
CA ILE A 403 -30.48 -6.59 8.78
C ILE A 403 -31.54 -7.50 9.41
N ALA A 404 -32.19 -7.07 10.49
CA ALA A 404 -33.18 -7.88 11.20
C ALA A 404 -34.34 -8.31 10.29
N PHE A 405 -34.93 -7.37 9.55
CA PHE A 405 -36.06 -7.67 8.67
C PHE A 405 -35.66 -8.49 7.44
N ARG A 406 -34.47 -8.26 6.87
CA ARG A 406 -34.00 -9.08 5.73
C ARG A 406 -33.68 -10.52 6.13
N LEU A 407 -33.33 -10.78 7.38
CA LEU A 407 -33.22 -12.14 7.93
C LEU A 407 -34.59 -12.76 8.26
N GLY A 408 -35.68 -12.01 8.12
CA GLY A 408 -37.04 -12.47 8.38
C GLY A 408 -37.47 -12.38 9.84
N PHE A 409 -36.73 -11.67 10.70
CA PHE A 409 -37.13 -11.49 12.10
C PHE A 409 -38.27 -10.47 12.24
N SER A 410 -39.16 -10.72 13.19
CA SER A 410 -40.24 -9.81 13.58
C SER A 410 -40.43 -9.78 15.09
N GLY A 411 -41.27 -8.88 15.61
CA GLY A 411 -41.60 -8.79 17.03
C GLY A 411 -40.37 -8.67 17.93
N ASP A 412 -40.29 -9.50 18.97
CA ASP A 412 -39.19 -9.46 19.93
C ASP A 412 -37.87 -9.99 19.37
N GLN A 413 -37.91 -10.94 18.43
CA GLN A 413 -36.70 -11.42 17.74
C GLN A 413 -36.04 -10.31 16.93
N ALA A 414 -36.82 -9.45 16.27
CA ALA A 414 -36.28 -8.29 15.58
C ALA A 414 -35.58 -7.34 16.55
N LYS A 415 -36.14 -7.11 17.74
CA LYS A 415 -35.51 -6.28 18.79
C LYS A 415 -34.20 -6.89 19.28
N GLN A 416 -34.17 -8.19 19.52
CA GLN A 416 -32.96 -8.91 19.92
C GLN A 416 -31.88 -8.82 18.84
N MET A 417 -32.24 -9.07 17.57
CA MET A 417 -31.31 -8.96 16.45
C MET A 417 -30.75 -7.54 16.30
N MET A 418 -31.59 -6.51 16.41
CA MET A 418 -31.13 -5.12 16.35
C MET A 418 -30.08 -4.80 17.42
N LYS A 419 -30.29 -5.30 18.65
CA LYS A 419 -29.31 -5.18 19.74
C LYS A 419 -28.01 -5.92 19.43
N ILE A 420 -28.08 -7.12 18.86
CA ILE A 420 -26.88 -7.89 18.45
C ILE A 420 -26.08 -7.13 17.39
N VAL A 421 -26.74 -6.55 16.37
CA VAL A 421 -26.07 -5.73 15.34
C VAL A 421 -25.33 -4.56 15.98
N GLU A 422 -25.99 -3.81 16.86
CA GLU A 422 -25.40 -2.66 17.53
C GLU A 422 -24.24 -3.06 18.46
N SER A 423 -24.44 -4.08 19.29
CA SER A 423 -23.43 -4.61 20.21
C SER A 423 -22.19 -5.13 19.48
N THR A 424 -22.37 -5.83 18.35
CA THR A 424 -21.24 -6.34 17.56
C THR A 424 -20.51 -5.24 16.81
N TYR A 425 -21.21 -4.20 16.32
CA TYR A 425 -20.55 -3.00 15.79
C TYR A 425 -19.66 -2.34 16.85
N ASN A 426 -20.22 -2.13 18.04
CA ASN A 426 -19.52 -1.47 19.13
C ASN A 426 -18.32 -2.30 19.58
N ALA A 427 -18.45 -3.62 19.67
CA ALA A 427 -17.33 -4.52 19.93
C ALA A 427 -16.25 -4.41 18.85
N PHE A 428 -16.65 -4.43 17.58
CA PHE A 428 -15.73 -4.38 16.44
C PHE A 428 -14.86 -3.12 16.47
N VAL A 429 -15.50 -1.95 16.62
CA VAL A 429 -14.80 -0.66 16.64
C VAL A 429 -13.98 -0.48 17.92
N ALA A 430 -14.55 -0.82 19.09
CA ALA A 430 -13.88 -0.56 20.37
C ALA A 430 -12.66 -1.46 20.62
N THR A 431 -12.56 -2.60 19.94
CA THR A 431 -11.46 -3.57 20.12
C THR A 431 -10.50 -3.63 18.92
N ASP A 432 -10.69 -2.78 17.91
CA ASP A 432 -9.99 -2.87 16.61
C ASP A 432 -10.05 -4.28 16.02
N ALA A 433 -11.24 -4.89 16.05
CA ALA A 433 -11.44 -6.16 15.37
C ALA A 433 -11.29 -5.96 13.86
N SER A 434 -10.64 -6.91 13.18
CA SER A 434 -10.62 -6.99 11.72
C SER A 434 -11.75 -7.87 11.18
N GLN A 435 -12.27 -8.77 12.00
CA GLN A 435 -13.42 -9.62 11.72
C GLN A 435 -14.08 -10.07 13.02
N ILE A 436 -15.41 -10.06 13.07
CA ILE A 436 -16.21 -10.83 14.02
C ILE A 436 -17.16 -11.70 13.20
N GLU A 437 -17.19 -12.99 13.50
CA GLU A 437 -18.09 -13.96 12.88
C GLU A 437 -18.82 -14.74 13.97
N ILE A 438 -20.14 -14.85 13.83
CA ILE A 438 -21.03 -15.64 14.67
C ILE A 438 -21.69 -16.68 13.75
N ASN A 439 -21.23 -17.92 13.85
CA ASN A 439 -21.71 -19.00 13.00
C ASN A 439 -21.75 -20.35 13.76
N PRO A 440 -22.93 -20.77 14.27
CA PRO A 440 -24.24 -20.18 14.03
C PRO A 440 -24.63 -19.10 15.06
N LEU A 441 -25.35 -18.09 14.58
CA LEU A 441 -26.29 -17.31 15.39
C LEU A 441 -27.61 -18.08 15.42
N VAL A 442 -28.05 -18.53 16.59
CA VAL A 442 -29.22 -19.42 16.69
C VAL A 442 -30.43 -18.70 17.25
N VAL A 443 -31.61 -19.16 16.84
CA VAL A 443 -32.89 -18.92 17.52
C VAL A 443 -33.20 -20.16 18.34
N THR A 444 -33.44 -20.00 19.64
CA THR A 444 -33.89 -21.10 20.50
C THR A 444 -35.38 -21.38 20.32
N ASN A 445 -35.85 -22.55 20.78
CA ASN A 445 -37.29 -22.86 20.82
C ASN A 445 -38.10 -21.87 21.66
N ASP A 446 -37.48 -21.23 22.65
CA ASP A 446 -38.06 -20.13 23.45
C ASP A 446 -38.09 -18.78 22.71
N GLY A 447 -37.61 -18.75 21.46
CA GLY A 447 -37.60 -17.57 20.60
C GLY A 447 -36.44 -16.59 20.85
N ASN A 448 -35.43 -16.96 21.64
CA ASN A 448 -34.28 -16.09 21.95
C ASN A 448 -33.14 -16.25 20.94
N LEU A 449 -32.43 -15.16 20.64
CA LEU A 449 -31.24 -15.18 19.81
C LEU A 449 -29.98 -15.36 20.64
N LEU A 450 -29.08 -16.24 20.19
CA LEU A 450 -27.87 -16.60 20.90
C LEU A 450 -26.70 -16.82 19.95
N ALA A 451 -25.54 -16.22 20.24
CA ALA A 451 -24.29 -16.52 19.55
C ALA A 451 -23.74 -17.86 20.07
N LEU A 452 -24.00 -18.95 19.32
CA LEU A 452 -23.65 -20.30 19.74
C LEU A 452 -22.18 -20.65 19.44
N ASP A 453 -21.60 -20.05 18.41
CA ASP A 453 -20.16 -20.06 18.15
C ASP A 453 -19.73 -18.67 17.68
N ALA A 454 -18.51 -18.27 18.02
CA ALA A 454 -17.98 -16.96 17.70
C ALA A 454 -16.48 -17.03 17.41
N LYS A 455 -16.06 -16.30 16.37
CA LYS A 455 -14.68 -16.11 15.98
C LYS A 455 -14.40 -14.61 15.88
N ILE A 456 -13.28 -14.18 16.46
CA ILE A 456 -12.82 -12.80 16.35
C ILE A 456 -11.37 -12.80 15.89
N ASN A 457 -11.08 -11.93 14.94
CA ASN A 457 -9.75 -11.56 14.51
C ASN A 457 -9.54 -10.09 14.84
N PHE A 458 -8.37 -9.72 15.34
CA PHE A 458 -8.01 -8.32 15.59
C PHE A 458 -7.11 -7.77 14.48
N ASP A 459 -6.96 -6.45 14.43
CA ASP A 459 -5.88 -5.78 13.71
C ASP A 459 -4.66 -5.67 14.63
N ASP A 460 -3.59 -6.37 14.25
CA ASP A 460 -2.34 -6.43 15.01
C ASP A 460 -1.73 -5.03 15.19
N ASN A 461 -1.94 -4.13 14.24
CA ASN A 461 -1.48 -2.73 14.33
C ASN A 461 -2.20 -1.93 15.42
N GLY A 462 -3.35 -2.40 15.89
CA GLY A 462 -4.11 -1.79 16.98
C GLY A 462 -3.74 -2.31 18.37
N LEU A 463 -2.99 -3.41 18.49
CA LEU A 463 -2.81 -4.09 19.78
C LEU A 463 -2.06 -3.27 20.83
N PHE A 464 -1.20 -2.34 20.42
CA PHE A 464 -0.46 -1.48 21.35
C PHE A 464 -1.37 -0.62 22.25
N ARG A 465 -2.62 -0.38 21.83
CA ARG A 465 -3.63 0.37 22.61
C ARG A 465 -4.68 -0.53 23.28
N HIS A 466 -4.58 -1.86 23.13
CA HIS A 466 -5.48 -2.86 23.71
C HIS A 466 -4.71 -3.95 24.48
N PRO A 467 -4.03 -3.61 25.59
CA PRO A 467 -3.24 -4.57 26.35
C PRO A 467 -4.06 -5.77 26.84
N GLU A 468 -5.34 -5.57 27.15
CA GLU A 468 -6.25 -6.62 27.57
C GLU A 468 -6.60 -7.60 26.45
N ILE A 469 -6.58 -7.15 25.18
CA ILE A 469 -6.74 -8.02 24.01
C ILE A 469 -5.42 -8.73 23.75
N ALA A 470 -4.28 -8.03 23.76
CA ALA A 470 -2.96 -8.63 23.54
C ALA A 470 -2.68 -9.81 24.50
N MET A 471 -3.15 -9.73 25.75
CA MET A 471 -3.03 -10.82 26.74
C MET A 471 -3.84 -12.09 26.40
N LEU A 472 -4.78 -12.02 25.44
CA LEU A 472 -5.56 -13.17 24.99
C LEU A 472 -4.79 -14.05 23.99
N ARG A 473 -3.66 -13.57 23.46
CA ARG A 473 -2.87 -14.27 22.43
C ARG A 473 -2.41 -15.63 22.95
N ASP A 474 -2.54 -16.63 22.09
CA ASP A 474 -2.08 -17.98 22.35
C ASP A 474 -0.98 -18.38 21.38
N GLU A 475 0.29 -18.23 21.80
CA GLU A 475 1.45 -18.60 20.98
C GLU A 475 1.49 -20.11 20.65
N ASP A 476 0.76 -20.95 21.40
CA ASP A 476 0.66 -22.39 21.14
C ASP A 476 -0.14 -22.74 19.87
N GLU A 477 -0.94 -21.80 19.37
CA GLU A 477 -1.73 -21.91 18.13
C GLU A 477 -1.03 -21.30 16.91
N GLU A 478 0.22 -20.85 17.08
CA GLU A 478 1.04 -20.21 16.05
C GLU A 478 2.25 -21.11 15.72
N ASP A 479 2.82 -20.95 14.52
CA ASP A 479 4.05 -21.67 14.17
C ASP A 479 5.21 -21.13 15.03
N PRO A 480 5.98 -21.99 15.73
CA PRO A 480 7.08 -21.54 16.58
C PRO A 480 8.14 -20.70 15.86
N LEU A 481 8.35 -20.93 14.56
CA LEU A 481 9.28 -20.16 13.74
C LEU A 481 8.72 -18.78 13.40
N GLU A 482 7.41 -18.65 13.16
CA GLU A 482 6.73 -17.36 12.98
C GLU A 482 6.76 -16.54 14.28
N THR A 483 6.49 -17.17 15.42
CA THR A 483 6.60 -16.54 16.74
C THR A 483 8.02 -16.07 17.03
N ARG A 484 9.02 -16.89 16.72
CA ARG A 484 10.44 -16.54 16.86
C ARG A 484 10.83 -15.37 15.96
N ALA A 485 10.38 -15.38 14.70
CA ALA A 485 10.61 -14.29 13.75
C ALA A 485 10.01 -12.97 14.24
N SER A 486 8.75 -13.01 14.72
CA SER A 486 8.04 -11.84 15.24
C SER A 486 8.78 -11.18 16.42
N LYS A 487 9.38 -11.97 17.32
CA LYS A 487 10.19 -11.47 18.46
C LYS A 487 11.46 -10.73 18.01
N SER A 488 11.89 -10.92 16.77
CA SER A 488 13.03 -10.22 16.15
C SER A 488 12.60 -9.23 15.06
N GLU A 489 11.32 -8.85 15.03
CA GLU A 489 10.74 -7.91 14.06
C GLU A 489 10.89 -8.38 12.60
N LEU A 490 10.95 -9.70 12.40
CA LEU A 490 10.96 -10.34 11.08
C LEU A 490 9.55 -10.80 10.73
N SER A 491 9.12 -10.56 9.49
CA SER A 491 7.88 -11.14 8.98
C SER A 491 8.20 -12.44 8.27
N TYR A 492 7.87 -13.58 8.88
CA TYR A 492 8.14 -14.91 8.36
C TYR A 492 6.84 -15.68 8.16
N VAL A 493 6.75 -16.47 7.09
CA VAL A 493 5.69 -17.47 6.90
C VAL A 493 6.33 -18.72 6.34
N ARG A 494 6.08 -19.87 6.96
CA ARG A 494 6.60 -21.15 6.50
C ARG A 494 5.84 -21.65 5.28
N MET A 495 6.54 -22.25 4.32
CA MET A 495 5.97 -22.80 3.09
C MET A 495 6.49 -24.23 2.86
N GLU A 496 5.79 -25.01 2.03
CA GLU A 496 6.24 -26.34 1.63
C GLU A 496 7.21 -26.25 0.44
N GLY A 497 8.50 -26.05 0.72
CA GLY A 497 9.53 -25.92 -0.30
C GLY A 497 10.94 -26.22 0.19
N ASN A 498 11.92 -25.97 -0.67
CA ASN A 498 13.33 -26.32 -0.45
C ASN A 498 14.31 -25.16 -0.62
N ILE A 499 13.87 -23.99 -1.06
CA ILE A 499 14.72 -22.79 -1.17
C ILE A 499 14.30 -21.75 -0.13
N GLY A 500 15.16 -21.51 0.85
CA GLY A 500 14.98 -20.46 1.83
C GLY A 500 15.11 -19.08 1.19
N CYS A 501 14.19 -18.16 1.50
CA CYS A 501 14.23 -16.78 0.99
C CYS A 501 14.53 -15.81 2.12
N MET A 502 15.40 -14.83 1.89
CA MET A 502 15.60 -13.69 2.78
C MET A 502 15.61 -12.42 1.93
N VAL A 503 14.63 -11.56 2.14
CA VAL A 503 14.39 -10.41 1.28
C VAL A 503 14.03 -9.19 2.11
N ASN A 504 14.33 -7.99 1.63
CA ASN A 504 13.80 -6.76 2.23
C ASN A 504 12.61 -6.23 1.43
N GLY A 505 11.50 -6.01 2.13
CA GLY A 505 10.23 -5.56 1.58
C GLY A 505 9.33 -6.73 1.13
N ALA A 506 8.13 -6.78 1.70
CA ALA A 506 7.14 -7.82 1.44
C ALA A 506 6.83 -8.04 -0.05
N GLY A 507 6.72 -6.98 -0.85
CA GLY A 507 6.47 -7.08 -2.29
C GLY A 507 7.60 -7.80 -3.04
N LEU A 508 8.85 -7.48 -2.71
CA LEU A 508 10.02 -8.14 -3.30
C LEU A 508 10.17 -9.57 -2.78
N ALA A 509 9.82 -9.84 -1.52
CA ALA A 509 9.83 -11.18 -0.95
C ALA A 509 8.87 -12.10 -1.71
N MET A 510 7.64 -11.63 -1.98
CA MET A 510 6.68 -12.33 -2.83
C MET A 510 7.20 -12.57 -4.24
N ALA A 511 7.72 -11.53 -4.91
CA ALA A 511 8.28 -11.67 -6.25
C ALA A 511 9.47 -12.66 -6.32
N THR A 512 10.26 -12.72 -5.25
CA THR A 512 11.39 -13.66 -5.13
C THR A 512 10.89 -15.10 -4.99
N MET A 513 9.83 -15.33 -4.21
CA MET A 513 9.18 -16.64 -4.13
C MET A 513 8.58 -17.06 -5.48
N ASP A 514 7.89 -16.14 -6.16
CA ASP A 514 7.26 -16.39 -7.45
C ASP A 514 8.30 -16.73 -8.52
N ILE A 515 9.41 -16.01 -8.58
CA ILE A 515 10.45 -16.30 -9.57
C ILE A 515 11.18 -17.62 -9.27
N ILE A 516 11.41 -17.98 -8.00
CA ILE A 516 11.92 -19.32 -7.65
C ILE A 516 10.98 -20.39 -8.22
N LYS A 517 9.66 -20.19 -8.07
CA LYS A 517 8.66 -21.11 -8.59
C LYS A 517 8.65 -21.14 -10.12
N LEU A 518 8.81 -19.99 -10.77
CA LEU A 518 8.90 -19.87 -12.23
C LEU A 518 10.08 -20.65 -12.81
N TYR A 519 11.20 -20.72 -12.09
CA TYR A 519 12.39 -21.47 -12.47
C TYR A 519 12.36 -22.94 -12.04
N GLY A 520 11.23 -23.43 -11.52
CA GLY A 520 10.98 -24.87 -11.33
C GLY A 520 11.28 -25.42 -9.92
N ALA A 521 11.64 -24.58 -8.95
CA ALA A 521 11.83 -24.99 -7.55
C ALA A 521 10.67 -24.53 -6.66
N ALA A 522 10.74 -24.79 -5.35
CA ALA A 522 9.71 -24.42 -4.39
C ALA A 522 10.31 -23.53 -3.28
N PRO A 523 9.80 -22.30 -3.08
CA PRO A 523 10.22 -21.47 -1.95
C PRO A 523 9.80 -22.13 -0.63
N ALA A 524 10.72 -22.27 0.31
CA ALA A 524 10.51 -22.87 1.62
C ALA A 524 9.90 -21.89 2.64
N ASN A 525 10.01 -20.59 2.38
CA ASN A 525 9.45 -19.58 3.25
C ASN A 525 9.23 -18.24 2.53
N PHE A 526 8.34 -17.43 3.08
CA PHE A 526 8.38 -15.97 2.97
C PHE A 526 9.21 -15.44 4.14
N LEU A 527 10.14 -14.51 3.90
CA LEU A 527 10.78 -13.75 4.99
C LEU A 527 11.13 -12.34 4.51
N ASP A 528 10.58 -11.35 5.21
CA ASP A 528 10.91 -9.93 5.08
C ASP A 528 11.74 -9.47 6.28
N VAL A 529 12.98 -9.04 6.04
CA VAL A 529 13.89 -8.45 7.06
C VAL A 529 13.68 -6.95 7.30
N GLY A 530 12.78 -6.32 6.53
CA GLY A 530 12.53 -4.88 6.57
C GLY A 530 13.63 -4.03 5.90
N GLY A 531 13.39 -2.73 5.78
CA GLY A 531 14.28 -1.79 5.06
C GLY A 531 15.58 -1.40 5.78
N GLY A 532 15.73 -1.78 7.05
CA GLY A 532 16.86 -1.41 7.94
C GLY A 532 17.43 -2.62 8.67
N ALA A 533 17.73 -3.70 7.95
CA ALA A 533 18.20 -4.95 8.54
C ALA A 533 19.65 -4.80 9.05
N ASP A 534 19.84 -4.91 10.37
CA ASP A 534 21.15 -4.97 11.01
C ASP A 534 21.71 -6.40 11.01
N LYS A 535 22.93 -6.56 11.53
CA LYS A 535 23.62 -7.85 11.57
C LYS A 535 22.83 -8.87 12.41
N GLU A 536 22.26 -8.44 13.52
CA GLU A 536 21.53 -9.26 14.46
C GLU A 536 20.27 -9.86 13.82
N ARG A 537 19.45 -9.03 13.15
CA ARG A 537 18.26 -9.47 12.43
C ARG A 537 18.60 -10.40 11.27
N VAL A 538 19.66 -10.11 10.49
CA VAL A 538 20.11 -11.00 9.40
C VAL A 538 20.57 -12.35 9.94
N THR A 539 21.31 -12.35 11.04
CA THR A 539 21.77 -13.58 11.70
C THR A 539 20.59 -14.42 12.19
N GLU A 540 19.60 -13.79 12.81
CA GLU A 540 18.41 -14.49 13.27
C GLU A 540 17.57 -15.03 12.11
N ALA A 541 17.44 -14.27 11.02
CA ALA A 541 16.77 -14.72 9.82
C ALA A 541 17.44 -15.99 9.23
N PHE A 542 18.78 -16.04 9.20
CA PHE A 542 19.49 -17.27 8.82
C PHE A 542 19.23 -18.43 9.78
N LYS A 543 19.23 -18.19 11.09
CA LYS A 543 18.94 -19.23 12.10
C LYS A 543 17.52 -19.79 11.95
N ILE A 544 16.54 -18.94 11.62
CA ILE A 544 15.16 -19.36 11.38
C ILE A 544 15.08 -20.20 10.10
N ILE A 545 15.63 -19.73 8.99
CA ILE A 545 15.64 -20.47 7.71
C ILE A 545 16.32 -21.83 7.88
N MET A 546 17.49 -21.87 8.53
CA MET A 546 18.27 -23.09 8.73
C MET A 546 17.66 -24.09 9.73
N SER A 547 16.67 -23.66 10.52
CA SER A 547 15.96 -24.57 11.42
C SER A 547 14.96 -25.47 10.68
N ASP A 548 14.58 -25.11 9.44
CA ASP A 548 13.78 -25.96 8.58
C ASP A 548 14.66 -26.91 7.78
N THR A 549 14.58 -28.21 8.10
CA THR A 549 15.39 -29.25 7.45
C THR A 549 15.03 -29.49 5.99
N ALA A 550 13.90 -28.94 5.51
CA ALA A 550 13.54 -28.99 4.10
C ALA A 550 14.40 -28.06 3.22
N VAL A 551 15.04 -27.05 3.81
CA VAL A 551 15.86 -26.06 3.09
C VAL A 551 17.15 -26.70 2.58
N LYS A 552 17.35 -26.62 1.26
CA LYS A 552 18.53 -27.13 0.53
C LYS A 552 19.40 -26.04 -0.06
N GLY A 553 18.92 -24.79 -0.09
CA GLY A 553 19.65 -23.61 -0.55
C GLY A 553 18.97 -22.33 -0.08
N ILE A 554 19.72 -21.23 -0.03
CA ILE A 554 19.20 -19.92 0.40
C ILE A 554 19.41 -18.89 -0.70
N LEU A 555 18.34 -18.19 -1.05
CA LEU A 555 18.38 -16.99 -1.89
C LEU A 555 18.18 -15.75 -1.02
N VAL A 556 19.23 -14.94 -0.91
CA VAL A 556 19.17 -13.59 -0.36
C VAL A 556 18.98 -12.61 -1.50
N ASN A 557 17.88 -11.87 -1.53
CA ASN A 557 17.63 -10.84 -2.53
C ASN A 557 17.38 -9.51 -1.83
N ILE A 558 18.34 -8.58 -1.90
CA ILE A 558 18.24 -7.30 -1.20
C ILE A 558 18.32 -6.14 -2.18
N PHE A 559 17.31 -5.27 -2.14
CA PHE A 559 17.34 -3.98 -2.83
C PHE A 559 17.72 -2.87 -1.85
N GLY A 560 18.96 -2.40 -1.94
CA GLY A 560 19.53 -1.30 -1.16
C GLY A 560 18.90 0.03 -1.54
N GLY A 561 17.82 0.38 -0.83
CA GLY A 561 17.22 1.71 -0.85
C GLY A 561 18.05 2.69 -0.01
N ILE A 562 17.71 2.81 1.28
CA ILE A 562 18.44 3.68 2.22
C ILE A 562 19.78 3.06 2.64
N MET A 563 19.85 1.72 2.70
CA MET A 563 21.07 1.00 3.08
C MET A 563 22.01 0.80 1.89
N ARG A 564 23.32 0.91 2.13
CA ARG A 564 24.36 0.65 1.14
C ARG A 564 24.68 -0.85 1.07
N CYS A 565 24.90 -1.38 -0.13
CA CYS A 565 25.11 -2.81 -0.38
C CYS A 565 26.39 -3.36 0.26
N ASP A 566 27.42 -2.54 0.48
CA ASP A 566 28.65 -2.91 1.19
C ASP A 566 28.38 -3.27 2.66
N ILE A 567 27.60 -2.46 3.37
CA ILE A 567 27.22 -2.73 4.77
C ILE A 567 26.37 -4.01 4.88
N ILE A 568 25.44 -4.19 3.94
CA ILE A 568 24.60 -5.39 3.89
C ILE A 568 25.45 -6.63 3.62
N ALA A 569 26.40 -6.55 2.67
CA ALA A 569 27.31 -7.65 2.36
C ALA A 569 28.17 -8.03 3.58
N GLU A 570 28.69 -7.06 4.33
CA GLU A 570 29.41 -7.31 5.59
C GLU A 570 28.51 -8.04 6.61
N GLY A 571 27.26 -7.60 6.76
CA GLY A 571 26.26 -8.23 7.61
C GLY A 571 26.00 -9.69 7.23
N ILE A 572 25.77 -9.96 5.94
CA ILE A 572 25.55 -11.31 5.41
C ILE A 572 26.77 -12.20 5.67
N VAL A 573 27.98 -11.72 5.36
CA VAL A 573 29.22 -12.49 5.56
C VAL A 573 29.42 -12.81 7.05
N ALA A 574 29.19 -11.83 7.93
CA ALA A 574 29.33 -12.03 9.36
C ALA A 574 28.29 -13.04 9.90
N ALA A 575 27.04 -12.94 9.46
CA ALA A 575 25.97 -13.86 9.82
C ALA A 575 26.22 -15.28 9.30
N ALA A 576 26.63 -15.43 8.04
CA ALA A 576 26.93 -16.73 7.44
C ALA A 576 28.10 -17.45 8.13
N LYS A 577 29.12 -16.70 8.59
CA LYS A 577 30.23 -17.25 9.41
C LYS A 577 29.77 -17.72 10.79
N ASP A 578 28.86 -16.99 11.42
CA ASP A 578 28.32 -17.32 12.74
C ASP A 578 27.42 -18.57 12.68
N VAL A 579 26.52 -18.62 11.70
CA VAL A 579 25.52 -19.71 11.56
C VAL A 579 26.13 -20.99 10.97
N LYS A 580 27.27 -20.89 10.26
CA LYS A 580 27.92 -22.01 9.53
C LYS A 580 26.97 -22.70 8.56
N LEU A 581 26.61 -22.00 7.49
CA LEU A 581 25.74 -22.52 6.44
C LEU A 581 26.34 -23.78 5.80
N ASN A 582 25.53 -24.84 5.65
CA ASN A 582 25.87 -26.11 4.99
C ASN A 582 25.11 -26.29 3.66
N VAL A 583 24.40 -25.25 3.20
CA VAL A 583 23.64 -25.20 1.96
C VAL A 583 24.15 -24.06 1.09
N PRO A 584 24.03 -24.15 -0.25
CA PRO A 584 24.42 -23.07 -1.15
C PRO A 584 23.73 -21.76 -0.83
N LEU A 585 24.49 -20.67 -0.85
CA LEU A 585 24.01 -19.31 -0.63
C LEU A 585 24.14 -18.51 -1.92
N VAL A 586 23.01 -18.12 -2.51
CA VAL A 586 22.96 -17.16 -3.62
C VAL A 586 22.59 -15.79 -3.05
N VAL A 587 23.38 -14.77 -3.37
CA VAL A 587 23.13 -13.39 -2.97
C VAL A 587 22.98 -12.52 -4.20
N ARG A 588 21.82 -11.88 -4.30
CA ARG A 588 21.56 -10.78 -5.23
C ARG A 588 21.39 -9.51 -4.42
N SER A 589 22.16 -8.48 -4.77
CA SER A 589 21.98 -7.14 -4.24
C SER A 589 21.78 -6.13 -5.38
N ALA A 590 21.17 -4.98 -5.11
CA ALA A 590 21.12 -3.86 -6.04
C ALA A 590 21.02 -2.56 -5.25
N GLY A 591 21.69 -1.48 -5.67
CA GLY A 591 21.64 -0.18 -4.99
C GLY A 591 23.00 0.49 -4.84
N THR A 592 23.11 1.43 -3.88
CA THR A 592 24.34 2.18 -3.62
C THR A 592 25.47 1.24 -3.19
N ASN A 593 26.69 1.45 -3.70
CA ASN A 593 27.88 0.62 -3.44
C ASN A 593 27.74 -0.86 -3.84
N PHE A 594 26.86 -1.18 -4.79
CA PHE A 594 26.66 -2.55 -5.30
C PHE A 594 27.98 -3.27 -5.67
N GLU A 595 28.83 -2.64 -6.48
CA GLU A 595 30.12 -3.22 -6.90
C GLU A 595 31.05 -3.51 -5.73
N LEU A 596 31.03 -2.68 -4.69
CA LEU A 596 31.81 -2.91 -3.48
C LEU A 596 31.24 -4.07 -2.66
N GLY A 597 29.90 -4.14 -2.52
CA GLY A 597 29.21 -5.26 -1.88
C GLY A 597 29.52 -6.59 -2.56
N LYS A 598 29.52 -6.63 -3.90
CA LYS A 598 29.93 -7.82 -4.67
C LYS A 598 31.36 -8.27 -4.34
N LYS A 599 32.31 -7.33 -4.29
CA LYS A 599 33.70 -7.62 -3.92
C LYS A 599 33.81 -8.16 -2.48
N ILE A 600 33.05 -7.61 -1.54
CA ILE A 600 33.02 -8.09 -0.15
C ILE A 600 32.52 -9.55 -0.08
N LEU A 601 31.44 -9.87 -0.80
CA LEU A 601 30.89 -11.23 -0.86
C LEU A 601 31.89 -12.21 -1.49
N ALA A 602 32.49 -11.85 -2.63
CA ALA A 602 33.45 -12.69 -3.35
C ALA A 602 34.75 -12.93 -2.55
N ASN A 603 35.22 -11.94 -1.80
CA ASN A 603 36.46 -12.03 -1.01
C ASN A 603 36.23 -12.57 0.42
N SER A 604 35.01 -12.98 0.75
CA SER A 604 34.64 -13.37 2.13
C SER A 604 35.27 -14.68 2.62
N GLY A 605 35.76 -15.50 1.69
CA GLY A 605 36.23 -16.87 1.94
C GLY A 605 35.10 -17.88 2.14
N LEU A 606 33.85 -17.48 1.90
CA LEU A 606 32.66 -18.34 1.93
C LEU A 606 32.25 -18.72 0.50
N GLU A 607 31.62 -19.89 0.34
CA GLU A 607 31.00 -20.30 -0.92
C GLU A 607 29.68 -19.54 -1.15
N ILE A 608 29.82 -18.26 -1.54
CA ILE A 608 28.69 -17.38 -1.88
C ILE A 608 28.64 -17.19 -3.39
N ILE A 609 27.51 -17.53 -3.99
CA ILE A 609 27.24 -17.31 -5.41
C ILE A 609 26.59 -15.93 -5.56
N VAL A 610 27.26 -15.02 -6.26
CA VAL A 610 26.74 -13.67 -6.51
C VAL A 610 25.93 -13.66 -7.80
N ALA A 611 24.75 -13.03 -7.76
CA ALA A 611 23.87 -12.85 -8.91
C ALA A 611 23.72 -11.38 -9.33
N ASP A 612 23.52 -11.15 -10.63
CA ASP A 612 23.45 -9.82 -11.24
C ASP A 612 22.04 -9.22 -11.16
N ASP A 613 21.04 -10.04 -11.46
CA ASP A 613 19.64 -9.67 -11.38
C ASP A 613 18.80 -10.81 -10.78
N LEU A 614 17.50 -10.58 -10.68
CA LEU A 614 16.60 -11.51 -10.01
C LEU A 614 16.42 -12.83 -10.80
N ALA A 615 16.48 -12.78 -12.13
CA ALA A 615 16.37 -13.96 -12.99
C ALA A 615 17.62 -14.84 -12.89
N ASP A 616 18.80 -14.20 -12.97
CA ASP A 616 20.09 -14.87 -12.76
C ASP A 616 20.19 -15.48 -11.35
N ALA A 617 19.69 -14.77 -10.33
CA ALA A 617 19.67 -15.28 -8.96
C ALA A 617 18.79 -16.54 -8.82
N ALA A 618 17.61 -16.53 -9.43
CA ALA A 618 16.70 -17.67 -9.46
C ALA A 618 17.32 -18.86 -10.19
N GLU A 619 17.89 -18.66 -11.37
CA GLU A 619 18.54 -19.71 -12.15
C GLU A 619 19.72 -20.34 -11.38
N LYS A 620 20.56 -19.50 -10.77
CA LYS A 620 21.71 -19.95 -9.98
C LYS A 620 21.30 -20.76 -8.76
N ILE A 621 20.28 -20.33 -8.00
CA ILE A 621 19.89 -21.07 -6.80
C ILE A 621 19.28 -22.41 -7.16
N VAL A 622 18.46 -22.49 -8.22
CA VAL A 622 17.86 -23.75 -8.67
C VAL A 622 18.92 -24.72 -9.17
N LYS A 623 19.95 -24.24 -9.88
CA LYS A 623 21.06 -25.08 -10.32
C LYS A 623 21.96 -25.58 -9.18
N ALA A 624 21.99 -24.87 -8.06
CA ALA A 624 22.84 -25.20 -6.93
C ALA A 624 22.26 -26.27 -5.99
N ILE A 625 20.94 -26.56 -6.07
CA ILE A 625 20.21 -27.44 -5.15
C ILE A 625 19.78 -28.79 -5.74
#